data_AF-A0A931U7H5-F1
#
_entry.id   AF-A0A931U7H5-F1
#
_cell.length_a   1.000
_cell.length_b   1.000
_cell.length_c   1.000
_cell.angle_alpha   90.00
_cell.angle_beta   90.00
_cell.angle_gamma   90.00
#
_symmetry.space_group_name_H-M   'P 1'
#
loop_
_entity.id
_entity.type
_entity.pdbx_description
1 polymer ?
#
loop_
_entity_poly.entity_id
_entity_poly.type
_entity_poly.pdbx_seq_one_letter_code
_entity_poly.pdbx_strand_id
1 'polypeptide(L)'
;MSTKILIFIIGLLIPSAKPCLKGFSSDGGPQGLLRGETGIQCLSSLPSLEPKLKFANYFLHSPLISEFLTLNSEFKPFLPHLDYFLGQNEPTSYLVLLQNNYELRANGGFFGSYAKLKIENGKLKIDFQDIYVPDGALVGHVEPPAPIQTAFKQGWFKLRDADWEPDFPTAATTIRWFLTKGNEINPDFLITLNLSTIEKIIAVLGDVYIPEYDLTLNHDNLYALLQNQSEIAAFDGSTQKKDVITAAGHAVIKKLSHLEFDKLVQLAKIVLDQLNHGNLLVNSTNESVKKIILSKDWGGQLTTANCQLPNCLTDTILLVETNLGANKANCCIERKTIHTISHSPFVISHLINLTLTNKSPLENPDPPRFYGGNYISYLRFYIPENATNIRLTAQPTLPKTLTQYPLPFDGINQKSFDLKDNYGLREVGFFHLTAAGTKSAVQLSYDLPLDNLGGYPISYQLNLLKQHGLESSPQEINLFGQSSSTTLETNFSENIPL
;
A
#
# COMPACT_ATOMS: atom_id res chain seq x y z
N MET A 1 -25.56 -18.95 20.85
CA MET A 1 -25.29 -18.79 19.40
C MET A 1 -26.43 -19.46 18.64
N SER A 2 -27.17 -18.73 17.81
CA SER A 2 -28.40 -19.25 17.17
C SER A 2 -28.08 -20.39 16.20
N THR A 3 -28.83 -21.50 16.28
CA THR A 3 -28.78 -22.69 15.40
C THR A 3 -28.77 -22.31 13.90
N LYS A 4 -29.27 -21.13 13.55
CA LYS A 4 -29.28 -20.58 12.18
C LYS A 4 -27.88 -20.21 11.64
N ILE A 5 -26.95 -19.75 12.48
CA ILE A 5 -25.57 -19.40 12.06
C ILE A 5 -24.76 -20.67 11.77
N LEU A 6 -24.95 -21.71 12.59
CA LEU A 6 -24.33 -23.03 12.41
C LEU A 6 -24.75 -23.67 11.07
N ILE A 7 -26.04 -23.59 10.75
CA ILE A 7 -26.61 -24.09 9.49
C ILE A 7 -26.08 -23.31 8.27
N PHE A 8 -25.90 -21.98 8.40
CA PHE A 8 -25.37 -21.13 7.33
C PHE A 8 -23.90 -21.43 7.00
N ILE A 9 -23.07 -21.67 8.03
CA ILE A 9 -21.65 -22.00 7.87
C ILE A 9 -21.46 -23.42 7.30
N ILE A 10 -22.27 -24.40 7.72
CA ILE A 10 -22.27 -25.75 7.15
C ILE A 10 -22.67 -25.73 5.66
N GLY A 11 -23.61 -24.87 5.28
CA GLY A 11 -24.03 -24.70 3.89
C GLY A 11 -22.99 -24.02 2.98
N LEU A 12 -22.12 -23.17 3.55
CA LEU A 12 -21.03 -22.49 2.83
C LEU A 12 -19.77 -23.35 2.68
N LEU A 13 -19.41 -24.11 3.71
CA LEU A 13 -18.19 -24.93 3.73
C LEU A 13 -18.39 -26.33 3.12
N ILE A 14 -19.63 -26.83 3.05
CA ILE A 14 -19.91 -28.22 2.67
C ILE A 14 -21.08 -28.27 1.67
N PRO A 15 -20.81 -28.16 0.34
CA PRO A 15 -21.84 -28.26 -0.69
C PRO A 15 -22.65 -29.57 -0.63
N SER A 16 -22.04 -30.64 -0.10
CA SER A 16 -22.62 -31.97 0.12
C SER A 16 -23.68 -32.02 1.22
N ALA A 17 -23.79 -30.99 2.08
CA ALA A 17 -24.72 -30.95 3.21
C ALA A 17 -26.15 -30.50 2.83
N LYS A 18 -26.32 -29.93 1.63
CA LYS A 18 -27.62 -29.40 1.14
C LYS A 18 -28.79 -30.41 1.21
N PRO A 19 -28.62 -31.71 0.90
CA PRO A 19 -29.71 -32.70 1.00
C PRO A 19 -30.16 -32.93 2.44
N CYS A 20 -29.22 -32.97 3.40
CA CYS A 20 -29.51 -33.14 4.83
C CYS A 20 -30.16 -31.88 5.45
N LEU A 21 -29.80 -30.69 4.96
CA LEU A 21 -30.34 -29.41 5.46
C LEU A 21 -31.78 -29.13 4.99
N LYS A 22 -32.21 -29.68 3.84
CA LYS A 22 -33.59 -29.56 3.35
C LYS A 22 -34.64 -30.25 4.25
N GLY A 23 -34.23 -31.23 5.07
CA GLY A 23 -35.13 -31.92 6.02
C GLY A 23 -35.41 -31.15 7.31
N PHE A 24 -34.76 -29.99 7.53
CA PHE A 24 -34.83 -29.22 8.78
C PHE A 24 -35.80 -28.02 8.75
N SER A 25 -36.57 -27.82 7.67
CA SER A 25 -37.56 -26.73 7.60
C SER A 25 -38.87 -27.10 8.30
N SER A 26 -39.19 -26.33 9.36
CA SER A 26 -40.48 -26.10 10.04
C SER A 26 -41.48 -27.27 10.14
N ASP A 27 -41.66 -27.75 11.38
CA ASP A 27 -42.81 -28.49 11.95
C ASP A 27 -42.74 -30.02 12.16
N GLY A 28 -41.58 -30.67 11.97
CA GLY A 28 -41.42 -32.10 12.29
C GLY A 28 -40.28 -32.39 13.26
N GLY A 29 -40.57 -32.98 14.42
CA GLY A 29 -39.54 -33.50 15.35
C GLY A 29 -38.63 -34.59 14.73
N PRO A 30 -37.60 -35.05 15.47
CA PRO A 30 -36.48 -35.86 14.95
C PRO A 30 -36.84 -37.21 14.33
N GLN A 31 -38.12 -37.61 14.32
CA GLN A 31 -38.59 -38.89 13.78
C GLN A 31 -38.86 -38.87 12.26
N GLY A 32 -38.81 -37.70 11.59
CA GLY A 32 -39.06 -37.57 10.15
C GLY A 32 -37.83 -37.75 9.23
N LEU A 33 -36.62 -37.81 9.79
CA LEU A 33 -35.36 -37.68 9.03
C LEU A 33 -35.03 -38.83 8.06
N LEU A 34 -35.79 -39.93 8.09
CA LEU A 34 -35.40 -41.20 7.43
C LEU A 34 -36.43 -41.76 6.44
N ARG A 35 -37.48 -41.02 6.07
CA ARG A 35 -38.45 -41.49 5.07
C ARG A 35 -38.44 -40.63 3.81
N GLY A 36 -38.00 -41.24 2.71
CA GLY A 36 -37.99 -40.64 1.36
C GLY A 36 -36.58 -40.61 0.74
N GLU A 37 -36.52 -40.30 -0.55
CA GLU A 37 -35.27 -40.22 -1.33
C GLU A 37 -34.25 -39.24 -0.73
N THR A 38 -34.71 -38.18 -0.05
CA THR A 38 -33.88 -37.19 0.64
C THR A 38 -33.16 -37.76 1.88
N GLY A 39 -33.80 -38.65 2.64
CA GLY A 39 -33.20 -39.33 3.79
C GLY A 39 -32.13 -40.34 3.36
N ILE A 40 -32.35 -41.04 2.24
CA ILE A 40 -31.41 -41.99 1.65
C ILE A 40 -30.18 -41.25 1.09
N GLN A 41 -30.37 -40.11 0.43
CA GLN A 41 -29.28 -39.24 -0.03
C GLN A 41 -28.47 -38.62 1.13
N CYS A 42 -29.12 -38.32 2.25
CA CYS A 42 -28.41 -37.86 3.45
C CYS A 42 -27.58 -39.01 4.07
N LEU A 43 -28.17 -40.19 4.24
CA LEU A 43 -27.49 -41.37 4.79
C LEU A 43 -26.27 -41.79 3.95
N SER A 44 -26.37 -41.77 2.62
CA SER A 44 -25.27 -42.13 1.73
C SER A 44 -24.12 -41.10 1.71
N SER A 45 -24.39 -39.85 2.11
CA SER A 45 -23.40 -38.79 2.18
C SER A 45 -22.77 -38.63 3.57
N LEU A 46 -23.35 -39.22 4.64
CA LEU A 46 -22.86 -39.17 6.02
C LEU A 46 -21.35 -39.50 6.20
N PRO A 47 -20.79 -40.56 5.58
CA PRO A 47 -19.36 -40.87 5.72
C PRO A 47 -18.45 -39.77 5.15
N SER A 48 -18.91 -39.07 4.10
CA SER A 48 -18.18 -37.93 3.51
C SER A 48 -18.40 -36.61 4.27
N LEU A 49 -19.46 -36.55 5.08
CA LEU A 49 -19.84 -35.41 5.91
C LEU A 49 -19.17 -35.46 7.29
N GLU A 50 -18.96 -36.63 7.88
CA GLU A 50 -18.37 -36.75 9.22
C GLU A 50 -17.01 -36.06 9.37
N PRO A 51 -16.03 -36.23 8.45
CA PRO A 51 -14.76 -35.51 8.53
C PRO A 51 -14.95 -34.00 8.43
N LYS A 52 -15.89 -33.56 7.58
CA LYS A 52 -16.19 -32.14 7.36
C LYS A 52 -16.95 -31.52 8.53
N LEU A 53 -17.80 -32.28 9.20
CA LEU A 53 -18.51 -31.89 10.42
C LEU A 53 -17.56 -31.84 11.61
N LYS A 54 -16.63 -32.80 11.73
CA LYS A 54 -15.55 -32.74 12.72
C LYS A 54 -14.64 -31.53 12.50
N PHE A 55 -14.26 -31.27 11.24
CA PHE A 55 -13.51 -30.07 10.87
C PHE A 55 -14.29 -28.80 11.17
N ALA A 56 -15.57 -28.71 10.77
CA ALA A 56 -16.41 -27.56 11.05
C ALA A 56 -16.57 -27.35 12.57
N ASN A 57 -16.80 -28.40 13.34
CA ASN A 57 -16.89 -28.31 14.80
C ASN A 57 -15.56 -27.86 15.42
N TYR A 58 -14.43 -28.44 15.00
CA TYR A 58 -13.10 -28.02 15.43
C TYR A 58 -12.84 -26.55 15.10
N PHE A 59 -13.13 -26.14 13.86
CA PHE A 59 -12.96 -24.79 13.36
C PHE A 59 -13.84 -23.77 14.09
N LEU A 60 -15.11 -24.13 14.36
CA LEU A 60 -16.04 -23.28 15.09
C LEU A 60 -15.64 -23.03 16.55
N HIS A 61 -14.87 -23.93 17.14
CA HIS A 61 -14.32 -23.80 18.49
C HIS A 61 -12.85 -23.32 18.49
N SER A 62 -12.27 -23.09 17.31
CA SER A 62 -10.92 -22.57 17.17
C SER A 62 -10.91 -21.06 17.37
N PRO A 63 -9.86 -20.47 17.99
CA PRO A 63 -9.68 -19.02 18.03
C PRO A 63 -9.59 -18.39 16.63
N LEU A 64 -9.33 -19.19 15.58
CA LEU A 64 -9.24 -18.73 14.18
C LEU A 64 -10.60 -18.31 13.59
N ILE A 65 -11.73 -18.63 14.24
CA ILE A 65 -13.04 -18.32 13.66
C ILE A 65 -13.30 -16.82 13.53
N SER A 66 -12.89 -16.00 14.50
CA SER A 66 -13.06 -14.55 14.42
C SER A 66 -12.26 -13.98 13.25
N GLU A 67 -11.02 -14.44 13.08
CA GLU A 67 -10.14 -14.03 11.98
C GLU A 67 -10.73 -14.40 10.63
N PHE A 68 -11.25 -15.62 10.50
CA PHE A 68 -11.92 -16.05 9.28
C PHE A 68 -13.21 -15.29 8.99
N LEU A 69 -14.00 -14.94 10.03
CA LEU A 69 -15.22 -14.14 9.84
C LEU A 69 -14.90 -12.74 9.31
N THR A 70 -13.84 -12.10 9.84
CA THR A 70 -13.34 -10.82 9.33
C THR A 70 -12.85 -10.94 7.89
N LEU A 71 -12.02 -11.93 7.58
CA LEU A 71 -11.58 -12.18 6.20
C LEU A 71 -12.77 -12.42 5.27
N ASN A 72 -13.74 -13.22 5.70
CA ASN A 72 -14.93 -13.52 4.91
C ASN A 72 -15.78 -12.27 4.65
N SER A 73 -15.99 -11.37 5.62
CA SER A 73 -16.73 -10.13 5.37
C SER A 73 -16.04 -9.24 4.34
N GLU A 74 -14.72 -9.16 4.40
CA GLU A 74 -13.94 -8.34 3.49
C GLU A 74 -13.88 -8.94 2.08
N PHE A 75 -13.66 -10.25 1.94
CA PHE A 75 -13.47 -10.89 0.64
C PHE A 75 -14.77 -11.40 -0.01
N LYS A 76 -15.89 -11.47 0.71
CA LYS A 76 -17.19 -11.93 0.17
C LYS A 76 -17.61 -11.24 -1.14
N PRO A 77 -17.44 -9.91 -1.32
CA PRO A 77 -17.79 -9.25 -2.58
C PRO A 77 -17.02 -9.78 -3.79
N PHE A 78 -15.85 -10.40 -3.60
CA PHE A 78 -15.03 -10.96 -4.68
C PHE A 78 -15.42 -12.38 -5.08
N LEU A 79 -16.22 -13.09 -4.27
CA LEU A 79 -16.61 -14.48 -4.55
C LEU A 79 -17.29 -14.70 -5.92
N PRO A 80 -18.18 -13.80 -6.40
CA PRO A 80 -18.75 -13.93 -7.74
C PRO A 80 -17.72 -13.82 -8.88
N HIS A 81 -16.49 -13.36 -8.58
CA HIS A 81 -15.42 -13.15 -9.54
C HIS A 81 -14.29 -14.19 -9.42
N LEU A 82 -14.47 -15.28 -8.65
CA LEU A 82 -13.44 -16.31 -8.48
C LEU A 82 -12.95 -16.91 -9.80
N ASP A 83 -13.82 -17.08 -10.79
CA ASP A 83 -13.43 -17.60 -12.10
C ASP A 83 -12.44 -16.69 -12.82
N TYR A 84 -12.52 -15.37 -12.60
CA TYR A 84 -11.54 -14.41 -13.07
C TYR A 84 -10.25 -14.52 -12.24
N PHE A 85 -10.30 -14.56 -10.91
CA PHE A 85 -9.07 -14.71 -10.12
C PHE A 85 -8.30 -16.03 -10.38
N LEU A 86 -9.02 -17.08 -10.73
CA LEU A 86 -8.47 -18.41 -10.97
C LEU A 86 -8.19 -18.71 -12.46
N GLY A 87 -8.46 -17.74 -13.35
CA GLY A 87 -8.29 -17.88 -14.78
C GLY A 87 -8.99 -19.10 -15.39
N GLN A 88 -10.25 -19.36 -15.00
CA GLN A 88 -11.03 -20.51 -15.48
C GLN A 88 -11.57 -20.31 -16.91
N ASN A 89 -11.98 -19.09 -17.25
CA ASN A 89 -12.51 -18.77 -18.59
C ASN A 89 -11.39 -18.37 -19.55
N GLU A 90 -10.48 -17.53 -19.07
CA GLU A 90 -9.29 -17.08 -19.76
C GLU A 90 -8.16 -16.94 -18.74
N PRO A 91 -6.88 -17.09 -19.14
CA PRO A 91 -5.79 -16.91 -18.21
C PRO A 91 -5.74 -15.49 -17.65
N THR A 92 -5.52 -15.35 -16.35
CA THR A 92 -5.48 -14.05 -15.68
C THR A 92 -4.05 -13.72 -15.28
N SER A 93 -3.65 -12.49 -15.59
CA SER A 93 -2.28 -12.02 -15.46
C SER A 93 -2.11 -11.03 -14.30
N TYR A 94 -1.10 -11.22 -13.47
CA TYR A 94 -0.77 -10.33 -12.37
C TYR A 94 0.65 -9.83 -12.54
N LEU A 95 0.89 -8.57 -12.27
CA LEU A 95 2.22 -8.00 -12.14
C LEU A 95 2.33 -7.37 -10.76
N VAL A 96 3.25 -7.88 -9.95
CA VAL A 96 3.52 -7.39 -8.60
C VAL A 96 4.82 -6.60 -8.62
N LEU A 97 4.73 -5.29 -8.46
CA LEU A 97 5.87 -4.39 -8.28
C LEU A 97 6.45 -4.63 -6.88
N LEU A 98 7.70 -5.09 -6.82
CA LEU A 98 8.40 -5.35 -5.57
C LEU A 98 9.11 -4.08 -5.13
N GLN A 99 8.48 -3.34 -4.21
CA GLN A 99 8.88 -2.01 -3.80
C GLN A 99 9.82 -2.03 -2.59
N ASN A 100 10.84 -1.18 -2.57
CA ASN A 100 11.68 -0.93 -1.41
C ASN A 100 11.32 0.43 -0.78
N ASN A 101 10.54 0.42 0.29
CA ASN A 101 10.08 1.63 0.97
C ASN A 101 11.17 2.34 1.79
N TYR A 102 12.41 1.84 1.81
CA TYR A 102 13.57 2.62 2.22
C TYR A 102 14.03 3.63 1.14
N GLU A 103 13.51 3.49 -0.07
CA GLU A 103 13.60 4.45 -1.17
C GLU A 103 12.19 4.96 -1.49
N LEU A 104 11.62 5.75 -0.59
CA LEU A 104 10.21 6.13 -0.65
C LEU A 104 9.84 6.89 -1.94
N ARG A 105 8.67 6.58 -2.49
CA ARG A 105 7.99 7.14 -3.67
C ARG A 105 6.53 7.41 -3.32
N ALA A 106 5.74 7.91 -4.28
CA ALA A 106 4.39 8.37 -4.01
C ALA A 106 3.46 7.26 -3.48
N ASN A 107 3.52 6.05 -4.07
CA ASN A 107 2.66 4.93 -3.72
C ASN A 107 3.44 3.74 -3.10
N GLY A 108 4.45 4.05 -2.31
CA GLY A 108 5.28 3.08 -1.60
C GLY A 108 6.75 3.24 -1.90
N GLY A 109 7.47 2.16 -2.13
CA GLY A 109 8.91 2.19 -2.41
C GLY A 109 9.30 2.22 -3.89
N PHE A 110 10.58 2.44 -4.14
CA PHE A 110 11.18 2.20 -5.46
C PHE A 110 11.05 0.73 -5.86
N PHE A 111 10.48 0.44 -7.03
CA PHE A 111 10.29 -0.91 -7.54
C PHE A 111 11.42 -1.31 -8.49
N GLY A 112 12.53 -1.79 -7.92
CA GLY A 112 13.68 -2.24 -8.70
C GLY A 112 13.47 -3.58 -9.42
N SER A 113 12.38 -4.31 -9.14
CA SER A 113 12.03 -5.60 -9.74
C SER A 113 10.53 -5.84 -9.66
N TYR A 114 10.04 -6.80 -10.43
CA TYR A 114 8.64 -7.22 -10.39
C TYR A 114 8.48 -8.71 -10.64
N ALA A 115 7.37 -9.27 -10.13
CA ALA A 115 6.94 -10.63 -10.41
C ALA A 115 5.79 -10.61 -11.42
N LYS A 116 5.85 -11.48 -12.42
CA LYS A 116 4.76 -11.77 -13.35
C LYS A 116 4.14 -13.09 -12.97
N LEU A 117 2.85 -13.09 -12.69
CA LEU A 117 2.10 -14.30 -12.41
C LEU A 117 1.05 -14.50 -13.49
N LYS A 118 0.86 -15.74 -13.92
CA LYS A 118 -0.22 -16.15 -14.79
C LYS A 118 -0.96 -17.30 -14.13
N ILE A 119 -2.25 -17.13 -13.91
CA ILE A 119 -3.12 -18.18 -13.39
C ILE A 119 -4.01 -18.66 -14.52
N GLU A 120 -4.01 -19.97 -14.77
CA GLU A 120 -4.80 -20.62 -15.81
C GLU A 120 -5.37 -21.91 -15.24
N ASN A 121 -6.70 -22.00 -15.13
CA ASN A 121 -7.41 -23.12 -14.52
C ASN A 121 -6.87 -23.46 -13.10
N GLY A 122 -6.63 -22.43 -12.30
CA GLY A 122 -6.05 -22.54 -10.95
C GLY A 122 -4.57 -22.90 -10.90
N LYS A 123 -3.89 -23.08 -12.04
CA LYS A 123 -2.44 -23.35 -12.09
C LYS A 123 -1.67 -22.04 -12.17
N LEU A 124 -0.80 -21.81 -11.18
CA LEU A 124 0.09 -20.65 -11.12
C LEU A 124 1.38 -20.91 -11.91
N LYS A 125 1.73 -19.97 -12.79
CA LYS A 125 3.08 -19.79 -13.32
C LYS A 125 3.61 -18.45 -12.84
N ILE A 126 4.88 -18.41 -12.45
CA ILE A 126 5.54 -17.19 -11.96
C ILE A 126 6.87 -16.99 -12.68
N ASP A 127 7.21 -15.75 -12.95
CA ASP A 127 8.50 -15.29 -13.49
C ASP A 127 8.87 -13.97 -12.79
N PHE A 128 10.15 -13.66 -12.71
CA PHE A 128 10.64 -12.42 -12.11
C PHE A 128 11.50 -11.66 -13.11
N GLN A 129 11.47 -10.33 -13.02
CA GLN A 129 12.21 -9.49 -13.95
C GLN A 129 12.72 -8.21 -13.28
N ASP A 130 13.87 -7.74 -13.75
CA ASP A 130 14.40 -6.44 -13.37
C ASP A 130 13.62 -5.32 -14.08
N ILE A 131 13.27 -4.25 -13.36
CA ILE A 131 12.57 -3.09 -13.91
C ILE A 131 13.34 -2.43 -15.06
N TYR A 132 14.67 -2.53 -15.07
CA TYR A 132 15.51 -1.94 -16.12
C TYR A 132 15.33 -2.62 -17.49
N VAL A 133 14.77 -3.84 -17.56
CA VAL A 133 14.55 -4.52 -18.84
C VAL A 133 13.49 -3.81 -19.69
N PRO A 134 12.22 -3.66 -19.24
CA PRO A 134 11.24 -2.86 -19.99
C PRO A 134 11.63 -1.38 -20.08
N ASP A 135 12.30 -0.83 -19.07
CA ASP A 135 12.73 0.57 -19.06
C ASP A 135 13.81 0.89 -20.11
N GLY A 136 14.71 -0.06 -20.37
CA GLY A 136 15.73 0.01 -21.43
C GLY A 136 15.17 -0.28 -22.83
N ALA A 137 14.03 -0.97 -22.92
CA ALA A 137 13.34 -1.25 -24.18
C ALA A 137 12.45 -0.09 -24.66
N LEU A 138 12.26 0.96 -23.84
CA LEU A 138 11.48 2.14 -24.19
C LEU A 138 12.07 2.86 -25.41
N VAL A 139 11.27 3.00 -26.45
CA VAL A 139 11.62 3.77 -27.66
C VAL A 139 11.05 5.18 -27.56
N GLY A 140 11.91 6.19 -27.75
CA GLY A 140 11.54 7.60 -27.74
C GLY A 140 11.77 8.27 -26.39
N HIS A 141 11.43 9.56 -26.33
CA HIS A 141 11.62 10.40 -25.17
C HIS A 141 10.27 10.77 -24.55
N VAL A 142 10.20 10.71 -23.23
CA VAL A 142 9.07 11.17 -22.42
C VAL A 142 9.63 12.20 -21.46
N GLU A 143 9.03 13.39 -21.41
CA GLU A 143 9.49 14.45 -20.52
C GLU A 143 9.20 14.04 -19.06
N PRO A 144 10.21 14.01 -18.18
CA PRO A 144 9.99 13.73 -16.77
C PRO A 144 9.31 14.88 -16.04
N PRO A 145 8.57 14.60 -14.94
CA PRO A 145 8.18 15.64 -14.00
C PRO A 145 9.40 16.51 -13.62
N ALA A 146 9.22 17.83 -13.59
CA ALA A 146 10.33 18.77 -13.38
C ALA A 146 11.20 18.47 -12.13
N PRO A 147 10.63 18.01 -10.99
CA PRO A 147 11.46 17.60 -9.86
C PRO A 147 12.34 16.37 -10.14
N ILE A 148 11.82 15.35 -10.83
CA ILE A 148 12.61 14.19 -11.25
C ILE A 148 13.75 14.64 -12.17
N GLN A 149 13.45 15.51 -13.13
CA GLN A 149 14.45 16.07 -14.04
C GLN A 149 15.55 16.82 -13.29
N THR A 150 15.17 17.65 -12.32
CA THR A 150 16.09 18.46 -11.53
C THR A 150 16.99 17.61 -10.65
N ALA A 151 16.44 16.55 -10.05
CA ALA A 151 17.16 15.66 -9.16
C ALA A 151 18.15 14.77 -9.89
N PHE A 152 17.70 14.07 -10.94
CA PHE A 152 18.55 13.06 -11.59
C PHE A 152 19.29 13.56 -12.82
N LYS A 153 18.82 14.66 -13.45
CA LYS A 153 19.41 15.25 -14.66
C LYS A 153 19.61 14.24 -15.80
N GLN A 154 18.84 13.16 -15.79
CA GLN A 154 18.90 12.08 -16.79
C GLN A 154 18.22 12.49 -18.10
N GLY A 155 17.35 13.50 -18.07
CA GLY A 155 16.68 14.05 -19.24
C GLY A 155 15.43 13.27 -19.66
N TRP A 156 15.12 12.11 -19.09
CA TRP A 156 14.11 11.19 -19.64
C TRP A 156 13.27 10.61 -18.51
N PHE A 157 11.95 10.57 -18.70
CA PHE A 157 11.06 9.85 -17.80
C PHE A 157 11.12 8.35 -18.07
N LYS A 158 11.20 7.59 -16.99
CA LYS A 158 11.51 6.16 -17.01
C LYS A 158 10.53 5.40 -16.15
N LEU A 159 10.29 4.14 -16.50
CA LEU A 159 9.32 3.25 -15.84
C LEU A 159 9.60 3.17 -14.34
N ARG A 160 10.87 3.06 -13.95
CA ARG A 160 11.30 2.96 -12.54
C ARG A 160 10.92 4.18 -11.67
N ASP A 161 10.64 5.31 -12.31
CA ASP A 161 10.25 6.57 -11.68
C ASP A 161 8.77 6.92 -11.95
N ALA A 162 8.02 6.04 -12.63
CA ALA A 162 6.64 6.28 -13.07
C ALA A 162 5.62 6.38 -11.92
N ASP A 163 6.01 5.99 -10.70
CA ASP A 163 5.21 6.17 -9.47
C ASP A 163 5.36 7.59 -8.89
N TRP A 164 5.02 8.58 -9.71
CA TRP A 164 5.11 9.99 -9.36
C TRP A 164 3.82 10.54 -8.77
N GLU A 165 2.66 10.17 -9.33
CA GLU A 165 1.37 10.70 -8.92
C GLU A 165 0.93 10.11 -7.57
N PRO A 166 0.37 10.91 -6.64
CA PRO A 166 -0.10 10.43 -5.33
C PRO A 166 -1.36 9.56 -5.43
N ASP A 167 -2.13 9.72 -6.51
CA ASP A 167 -3.29 8.89 -6.84
C ASP A 167 -2.81 7.64 -7.57
N PHE A 168 -2.87 6.48 -6.89
CA PHE A 168 -2.37 5.24 -7.46
C PHE A 168 -3.09 4.80 -8.75
N PRO A 169 -4.41 4.98 -8.94
CA PRO A 169 -5.05 4.71 -10.24
C PRO A 169 -4.43 5.50 -11.40
N THR A 170 -4.07 6.77 -11.17
CA THR A 170 -3.37 7.61 -12.14
C THR A 170 -1.94 7.13 -12.35
N ALA A 171 -1.18 6.88 -11.28
CA ALA A 171 0.17 6.32 -11.37
C ALA A 171 0.20 4.96 -12.10
N ALA A 172 -0.75 4.07 -11.79
CA ALA A 172 -0.93 2.77 -12.43
C ALA A 172 -1.17 2.89 -13.94
N THR A 173 -1.91 3.91 -14.38
CA THR A 173 -2.10 4.18 -15.81
C THR A 173 -0.77 4.50 -16.50
N THR A 174 0.05 5.35 -15.88
CA THR A 174 1.40 5.69 -16.36
C THR A 174 2.33 4.47 -16.36
N ILE A 175 2.34 3.69 -15.28
CA ILE A 175 3.15 2.46 -15.16
C ILE A 175 2.77 1.46 -16.26
N ARG A 176 1.47 1.20 -16.48
CA ARG A 176 0.98 0.29 -17.53
C ARG A 176 1.36 0.75 -18.92
N TRP A 177 1.32 2.06 -19.16
CA TRP A 177 1.78 2.65 -20.41
C TRP A 177 3.27 2.36 -20.63
N PHE A 178 4.12 2.60 -19.63
CA PHE A 178 5.55 2.32 -19.72
C PHE A 178 5.85 0.83 -19.91
N LEU A 179 5.16 -0.06 -19.19
CA LEU A 179 5.27 -1.52 -19.38
C LEU A 179 4.98 -1.91 -20.82
N THR A 180 3.85 -1.43 -21.37
CA THR A 180 3.45 -1.70 -22.75
C THR A 180 4.49 -1.16 -23.75
N LYS A 181 5.00 0.06 -23.52
CA LYS A 181 6.03 0.67 -24.38
C LYS A 181 7.41 0.03 -24.23
N GLY A 182 7.67 -0.62 -23.11
CA GLY A 182 8.85 -1.44 -22.83
C GLY A 182 8.73 -2.89 -23.29
N ASN A 183 7.76 -3.22 -24.16
CA ASN A 183 7.47 -4.58 -24.64
C ASN A 183 7.18 -5.60 -23.52
N GLU A 184 6.57 -5.15 -22.42
CA GLU A 184 6.10 -6.01 -21.33
C GLU A 184 4.57 -6.09 -21.32
N ILE A 185 4.04 -7.09 -20.61
CA ILE A 185 2.60 -7.30 -20.47
C ILE A 185 1.89 -6.09 -19.86
N ASN A 186 0.65 -5.83 -20.31
CA ASN A 186 -0.30 -5.02 -19.56
C ASN A 186 -1.19 -5.98 -18.74
N PRO A 187 -0.96 -6.12 -17.43
CA PRO A 187 -1.55 -7.20 -16.63
C PRO A 187 -3.02 -6.95 -16.30
N ASP A 188 -3.79 -7.99 -15.99
CA ASP A 188 -5.14 -7.85 -15.43
C ASP A 188 -5.13 -7.15 -14.07
N PHE A 189 -4.12 -7.48 -13.25
CA PHE A 189 -3.87 -6.88 -11.94
C PHE A 189 -2.46 -6.31 -11.87
N LEU A 190 -2.35 -5.02 -11.60
CA LEU A 190 -1.11 -4.38 -11.19
C LEU A 190 -1.15 -4.19 -9.67
N ILE A 191 -0.17 -4.74 -8.97
CA ILE A 191 -0.13 -4.79 -7.50
C ILE A 191 1.19 -4.16 -7.04
N THR A 192 1.17 -3.36 -5.98
CA THR A 192 2.39 -2.88 -5.31
C THR A 192 2.63 -3.65 -4.03
N LEU A 193 3.85 -4.12 -3.78
CA LEU A 193 4.19 -4.89 -2.59
C LEU A 193 5.46 -4.33 -1.97
N ASN A 194 5.32 -3.62 -0.85
CA ASN A 194 6.44 -3.05 -0.12
C ASN A 194 7.29 -4.12 0.58
N LEU A 195 8.59 -3.83 0.71
CA LEU A 195 9.56 -4.66 1.38
C LEU A 195 9.15 -4.95 2.84
N SER A 196 8.64 -3.96 3.56
CA SER A 196 8.12 -4.16 4.92
C SER A 196 6.96 -5.17 4.99
N THR A 197 6.13 -5.24 3.95
CA THR A 197 5.10 -6.29 3.84
C THR A 197 5.73 -7.67 3.58
N ILE A 198 6.76 -7.73 2.73
CA ILE A 198 7.50 -8.97 2.46
C ILE A 198 8.16 -9.48 3.74
N GLU A 199 8.77 -8.60 4.56
CA GLU A 199 9.34 -8.92 5.87
C GLU A 199 8.30 -9.59 6.79
N LYS A 200 7.09 -9.00 6.89
CA LYS A 200 5.97 -9.56 7.67
C LYS A 200 5.55 -10.96 7.16
N ILE A 201 5.53 -11.17 5.85
CA ILE A 201 5.21 -12.48 5.24
C ILE A 201 6.31 -13.50 5.57
N ILE A 202 7.59 -13.14 5.38
CA ILE A 202 8.72 -14.03 5.66
C ILE A 202 8.78 -14.40 7.15
N ALA A 203 8.42 -13.48 8.05
CA ALA A 203 8.35 -13.76 9.49
C ALA A 203 7.40 -14.91 9.83
N VAL A 204 6.23 -15.00 9.16
CA VAL A 204 5.27 -16.10 9.35
C VAL A 204 5.74 -17.40 8.68
N LEU A 205 6.39 -17.28 7.52
CA LEU A 205 6.98 -18.43 6.84
C LEU A 205 8.09 -19.06 7.69
N GLY A 206 8.93 -18.25 8.34
CA GLY A 206 10.21 -18.66 8.92
C GLY A 206 11.24 -19.01 7.83
N ASP A 207 12.33 -19.66 8.21
CA ASP A 207 13.49 -19.95 7.35
C ASP A 207 13.16 -20.58 5.98
N VAL A 208 13.43 -19.87 4.89
CA VAL A 208 13.25 -20.30 3.50
C VAL A 208 14.61 -20.66 2.91
N TYR A 209 14.88 -21.94 2.74
CA TYR A 209 16.11 -22.40 2.10
C TYR A 209 16.05 -22.20 0.58
N ILE A 210 17.10 -21.63 0.00
CA ILE A 210 17.31 -21.36 -1.43
C ILE A 210 18.45 -22.28 -1.91
N PRO A 211 18.14 -23.47 -2.46
CA PRO A 211 19.13 -24.49 -2.77
C PRO A 211 20.20 -24.05 -3.77
N GLU A 212 19.84 -23.23 -4.75
CA GLU A 212 20.72 -22.81 -5.84
C GLU A 212 21.92 -21.98 -5.36
N TYR A 213 21.78 -21.32 -4.21
CA TYR A 213 22.79 -20.44 -3.64
C TYR A 213 23.32 -20.93 -2.28
N ASP A 214 22.81 -22.05 -1.76
CA ASP A 214 23.09 -22.52 -0.39
C ASP A 214 22.84 -21.42 0.66
N LEU A 215 21.72 -20.70 0.49
CA LEU A 215 21.34 -19.58 1.36
C LEU A 215 20.03 -19.90 2.08
N THR A 216 19.90 -19.39 3.30
CA THR A 216 18.63 -19.40 4.03
C THR A 216 18.14 -17.98 4.18
N LEU A 217 16.98 -17.69 3.62
CA LEU A 217 16.29 -16.42 3.73
C LEU A 217 15.35 -16.43 4.94
N ASN A 218 15.47 -15.43 5.80
CA ASN A 218 14.59 -15.24 6.94
C ASN A 218 14.35 -13.76 7.21
N HIS A 219 13.56 -13.45 8.23
CA HIS A 219 13.21 -12.08 8.58
C HIS A 219 14.46 -11.20 8.83
N ASP A 220 15.49 -11.75 9.47
CA ASP A 220 16.65 -10.98 9.94
C ASP A 220 17.65 -10.68 8.83
N ASN A 221 17.69 -11.50 7.79
CA ASN A 221 18.64 -11.36 6.69
C ASN A 221 18.01 -11.02 5.33
N LEU A 222 16.68 -10.94 5.23
CA LEU A 222 15.97 -10.62 3.98
C LEU A 222 16.52 -9.37 3.30
N TYR A 223 16.57 -8.26 4.04
CA TYR A 223 17.06 -7.00 3.49
C TYR A 223 18.51 -7.12 3.04
N ALA A 224 19.39 -7.64 3.90
CA ALA A 224 20.82 -7.76 3.61
C ALA A 224 21.10 -8.71 2.43
N LEU A 225 20.37 -9.83 2.32
CA LEU A 225 20.54 -10.80 1.23
C LEU A 225 20.06 -10.25 -0.10
N LEU A 226 18.84 -9.70 -0.15
CA LEU A 226 18.30 -9.11 -1.37
C LEU A 226 19.15 -7.93 -1.83
N GLN A 227 19.69 -7.15 -0.90
CA GLN A 227 20.46 -5.95 -1.21
C GLN A 227 21.92 -6.25 -1.59
N ASN A 228 22.63 -7.11 -0.84
CA ASN A 228 24.02 -7.43 -1.13
C ASN A 228 24.15 -8.14 -2.48
N GLN A 229 23.24 -9.07 -2.79
CA GLN A 229 23.29 -9.84 -4.02
C GLN A 229 22.81 -9.05 -5.24
N SER A 230 21.93 -8.05 -5.06
CA SER A 230 21.46 -7.20 -6.16
C SER A 230 22.46 -6.10 -6.56
N GLU A 231 23.29 -5.63 -5.63
CA GLU A 231 24.19 -4.48 -5.86
C GLU A 231 25.64 -4.90 -6.16
N ILE A 232 26.15 -5.98 -5.54
CA ILE A 232 27.50 -6.51 -5.86
C ILE A 232 27.57 -7.03 -7.31
N ALA A 233 26.41 -7.37 -7.89
CA ALA A 233 26.28 -7.93 -9.22
C ALA A 233 25.85 -6.91 -10.30
N ALA A 234 25.74 -5.62 -9.99
CA ALA A 234 25.28 -4.58 -10.90
C ALA A 234 26.36 -4.09 -11.88
N PHE A 235 27.03 -5.02 -12.58
CA PHE A 235 27.74 -4.72 -13.82
C PHE A 235 26.76 -4.76 -14.99
N ASP A 236 26.89 -3.83 -15.95
CA ASP A 236 26.02 -3.74 -17.12
C ASP A 236 25.96 -5.09 -17.88
N GLY A 237 24.76 -5.70 -17.90
CA GLY A 237 24.48 -6.98 -18.58
C GLY A 237 24.41 -8.23 -17.68
N SER A 238 24.59 -8.11 -16.37
CA SER A 238 24.46 -9.24 -15.43
C SER A 238 22.98 -9.59 -15.17
N THR A 239 22.63 -10.88 -15.27
CA THR A 239 21.30 -11.42 -14.90
C THR A 239 21.20 -11.78 -13.42
N GLN A 240 22.29 -11.65 -12.65
CA GLN A 240 22.40 -12.26 -11.32
C GLN A 240 21.37 -11.73 -10.32
N LYS A 241 21.04 -10.43 -10.36
CA LYS A 241 19.97 -9.87 -9.53
C LYS A 241 18.63 -10.55 -9.80
N LYS A 242 18.29 -10.70 -11.10
CA LYS A 242 17.10 -11.44 -11.51
C LYS A 242 17.18 -12.89 -11.03
N ASP A 243 18.31 -13.56 -11.19
CA ASP A 243 18.47 -14.98 -10.88
C ASP A 243 18.29 -15.25 -9.37
N VAL A 244 18.88 -14.42 -8.51
CA VAL A 244 18.74 -14.52 -7.03
C VAL A 244 17.30 -14.25 -6.60
N ILE A 245 16.67 -13.18 -7.11
CA ILE A 245 15.26 -12.87 -6.80
C ILE A 245 14.35 -13.99 -7.31
N THR A 246 14.64 -14.57 -8.48
CA THR A 246 13.88 -15.68 -9.05
C THR A 246 13.99 -16.93 -8.17
N ALA A 247 15.20 -17.31 -7.76
CA ALA A 247 15.41 -18.46 -6.88
C ALA A 247 14.75 -18.26 -5.51
N ALA A 248 14.91 -17.09 -4.90
CA ALA A 248 14.26 -16.73 -3.65
C ALA A 248 12.73 -16.77 -3.78
N GLY A 249 12.19 -16.18 -4.85
CA GLY A 249 10.76 -16.16 -5.14
C GLY A 249 10.19 -17.56 -5.31
N HIS A 250 10.85 -18.43 -6.09
CA HIS A 250 10.43 -19.83 -6.23
C HIS A 250 10.47 -20.59 -4.90
N ALA A 251 11.50 -20.39 -4.08
CA ALA A 251 11.58 -21.00 -2.76
C ALA A 251 10.44 -20.54 -1.83
N VAL A 252 10.11 -19.25 -1.84
CA VAL A 252 8.98 -18.67 -1.10
C VAL A 252 7.64 -19.26 -1.58
N ILE A 253 7.38 -19.29 -2.89
CA ILE A 253 6.13 -19.86 -3.46
C ILE A 253 6.01 -21.35 -3.12
N LYS A 254 7.10 -22.11 -3.23
CA LYS A 254 7.13 -23.53 -2.85
C LYS A 254 6.82 -23.71 -1.37
N LYS A 255 7.32 -22.85 -0.49
CA LYS A 255 7.01 -22.93 0.94
C LYS A 255 5.55 -22.58 1.22
N LEU A 256 5.02 -21.54 0.56
CA LEU A 256 3.61 -21.15 0.66
C LEU A 256 2.66 -22.30 0.28
N SER A 257 2.98 -23.10 -0.74
CA SER A 257 2.12 -24.21 -1.17
C SER A 257 2.07 -25.41 -0.22
N HIS A 258 2.93 -25.44 0.81
CA HIS A 258 2.97 -26.49 1.83
C HIS A 258 2.66 -25.96 3.23
N LEU A 259 2.09 -24.76 3.35
CA LEU A 259 1.73 -24.18 4.64
C LEU A 259 0.53 -24.87 5.26
N GLU A 260 0.59 -25.01 6.58
CA GLU A 260 -0.54 -25.35 7.42
C GLU A 260 -1.63 -24.27 7.38
N PHE A 261 -2.88 -24.68 7.59
CA PHE A 261 -4.05 -23.82 7.44
C PHE A 261 -4.05 -22.60 8.38
N ASP A 262 -3.55 -22.76 9.61
CA ASP A 262 -3.42 -21.67 10.59
C ASP A 262 -2.47 -20.57 10.09
N LYS A 263 -1.32 -20.96 9.51
CA LYS A 263 -0.38 -20.01 8.89
C LYS A 263 -0.97 -19.33 7.66
N LEU A 264 -1.76 -20.04 6.86
CA LEU A 264 -2.47 -19.44 5.72
C LEU A 264 -3.47 -18.36 6.18
N VAL A 265 -4.21 -18.59 7.28
CA VAL A 265 -5.11 -17.58 7.87
C VAL A 265 -4.31 -16.38 8.38
N GLN A 266 -3.18 -16.61 9.06
CA GLN A 266 -2.30 -15.53 9.51
C GLN A 266 -1.76 -14.69 8.34
N LEU A 267 -1.31 -15.33 7.25
CA LEU A 267 -0.85 -14.62 6.06
C LEU A 267 -1.98 -13.83 5.39
N ALA A 268 -3.18 -14.40 5.29
CA ALA A 268 -4.34 -13.69 4.74
C ALA A 268 -4.70 -12.45 5.57
N LYS A 269 -4.55 -12.54 6.90
CA LYS A 269 -4.73 -11.39 7.81
C LYS A 269 -3.66 -10.32 7.60
N ILE A 270 -2.40 -10.70 7.43
CA ILE A 270 -1.32 -9.74 7.09
C ILE A 270 -1.63 -9.05 5.76
N VAL A 271 -2.04 -9.80 4.73
CA VAL A 271 -2.41 -9.21 3.44
C VAL A 271 -3.57 -8.21 3.59
N LEU A 272 -4.64 -8.58 4.30
CA LEU A 272 -5.76 -7.68 4.57
C LEU A 272 -5.33 -6.43 5.35
N ASP A 273 -4.50 -6.63 6.37
CA ASP A 273 -3.94 -5.54 7.16
C ASP A 273 -3.12 -4.59 6.28
N GLN A 274 -2.22 -5.10 5.46
CA GLN A 274 -1.40 -4.26 4.58
C GLN A 274 -2.19 -3.59 3.45
N LEU A 275 -3.30 -4.17 2.98
CA LEU A 275 -4.26 -3.50 2.09
C LEU A 275 -4.91 -2.30 2.81
N ASN A 276 -5.41 -2.50 4.03
CA ASN A 276 -6.07 -1.45 4.81
C ASN A 276 -5.10 -0.32 5.25
N HIS A 277 -3.83 -0.65 5.44
CA HIS A 277 -2.78 0.32 5.77
C HIS A 277 -2.17 1.00 4.53
N GLY A 278 -2.60 0.65 3.31
CA GLY A 278 -2.04 1.23 2.08
C GLY A 278 -0.57 0.84 1.82
N ASN A 279 -0.11 -0.27 2.37
CA ASN A 279 1.22 -0.85 2.14
C ASN A 279 1.23 -1.90 1.03
N LEU A 280 0.04 -2.27 0.54
CA LEU A 280 -0.24 -3.13 -0.59
C LEU A 280 -1.40 -2.49 -1.36
N LEU A 281 -1.20 -2.11 -2.62
CA LEU A 281 -2.24 -1.52 -3.46
C LEU A 281 -2.55 -2.42 -4.65
N VAL A 282 -3.79 -2.38 -5.13
CA VAL A 282 -4.26 -3.22 -6.24
C VAL A 282 -4.97 -2.36 -7.28
N ASN A 283 -4.61 -2.54 -8.54
CA ASN A 283 -5.29 -1.93 -9.67
C ASN A 283 -5.70 -3.03 -10.67
N SER A 284 -7.00 -3.09 -11.01
CA SER A 284 -7.54 -4.10 -11.94
C SER A 284 -8.08 -3.47 -13.23
N THR A 285 -7.94 -4.19 -14.35
CA THR A 285 -8.57 -3.85 -15.63
C THR A 285 -10.04 -4.29 -15.71
N ASN A 286 -10.48 -5.21 -14.85
CA ASN A 286 -11.87 -5.63 -14.80
C ASN A 286 -12.70 -4.62 -14.00
N GLU A 287 -13.65 -3.96 -14.67
CA GLU A 287 -14.44 -2.88 -14.08
C GLU A 287 -15.29 -3.29 -12.87
N SER A 288 -15.77 -4.54 -12.81
CA SER A 288 -16.55 -5.01 -11.65
C SER A 288 -15.66 -5.20 -10.43
N VAL A 289 -14.49 -5.83 -10.63
CA VAL A 289 -13.50 -6.06 -9.56
C VAL A 289 -12.87 -4.75 -9.11
N LYS A 290 -12.52 -3.86 -10.05
CA LYS A 290 -12.01 -2.52 -9.79
C LYS A 290 -12.95 -1.73 -8.87
N LYS A 291 -14.26 -1.72 -9.13
CA LYS A 291 -15.23 -1.04 -8.24
C LYS A 291 -15.19 -1.55 -6.81
N ILE A 292 -15.05 -2.87 -6.62
CA ILE A 292 -14.94 -3.46 -5.28
C ILE A 292 -13.64 -3.01 -4.61
N ILE A 293 -12.50 -3.08 -5.31
CA ILE A 293 -11.20 -2.63 -4.82
C ILE A 293 -11.25 -1.16 -4.37
N LEU A 294 -11.79 -0.29 -5.22
CA LEU A 294 -11.92 1.14 -4.91
C LEU A 294 -12.86 1.36 -3.71
N SER A 295 -13.97 0.64 -3.61
CA SER A 295 -14.90 0.79 -2.47
C SER A 295 -14.30 0.42 -1.10
N LYS A 296 -13.14 -0.24 -1.10
CA LYS A 296 -12.39 -0.62 0.09
C LYS A 296 -11.13 0.22 0.31
N ASP A 297 -10.92 1.24 -0.53
CA ASP A 297 -9.70 2.06 -0.57
C ASP A 297 -8.39 1.28 -0.83
N TRP A 298 -8.49 0.02 -1.28
CA TRP A 298 -7.34 -0.82 -1.66
C TRP A 298 -6.71 -0.44 -3.00
N GLY A 299 -7.38 0.47 -3.74
CA GLY A 299 -6.90 1.00 -5.00
C GLY A 299 -6.00 2.23 -4.87
N GLY A 300 -5.80 2.75 -3.66
CA GLY A 300 -4.95 3.91 -3.40
C GLY A 300 -5.40 5.18 -4.13
N GLN A 301 -6.71 5.32 -4.38
CA GLN A 301 -7.22 6.56 -4.96
C GLN A 301 -7.07 7.73 -3.98
N LEU A 302 -6.69 8.90 -4.48
CA LEU A 302 -6.69 10.10 -3.67
C LEU A 302 -8.11 10.66 -3.60
N THR A 303 -8.81 10.35 -2.51
CA THR A 303 -10.18 10.80 -2.26
C THR A 303 -10.23 11.92 -1.24
N THR A 304 -11.06 12.92 -1.53
CA THR A 304 -11.47 13.91 -0.54
C THR A 304 -12.67 13.36 0.24
N ALA A 305 -12.67 13.56 1.56
CA ALA A 305 -13.76 13.08 2.38
C ALA A 305 -15.05 13.86 2.07
N ASN A 306 -16.18 13.15 1.93
CA ASN A 306 -17.49 13.76 1.89
C ASN A 306 -18.09 13.73 3.29
N CYS A 307 -18.39 14.90 3.87
CA CYS A 307 -19.03 14.91 5.17
C CYS A 307 -20.46 14.40 5.07
N GLN A 308 -20.85 13.49 5.96
CA GLN A 308 -22.20 12.97 6.02
C GLN A 308 -23.13 13.79 6.93
N LEU A 309 -22.60 14.84 7.56
CA LEU A 309 -23.34 15.74 8.45
C LEU A 309 -23.86 16.99 7.69
N PRO A 310 -25.05 17.52 8.04
CA PRO A 310 -25.51 18.80 7.49
C PRO A 310 -24.54 19.94 7.84
N ASN A 311 -24.27 20.84 6.88
CA ASN A 311 -23.43 22.04 7.08
C ASN A 311 -22.05 21.74 7.70
N CYS A 312 -21.39 20.69 7.21
CA CYS A 312 -20.09 20.24 7.68
C CYS A 312 -18.99 20.61 6.69
N LEU A 313 -17.95 21.28 7.19
CA LEU A 313 -16.77 21.60 6.40
C LEU A 313 -15.78 20.43 6.50
N THR A 314 -15.46 19.82 5.37
CA THR A 314 -14.38 18.83 5.28
C THR A 314 -13.07 19.49 4.91
N ASP A 315 -12.02 19.05 5.59
CA ASP A 315 -10.66 19.40 5.29
C ASP A 315 -9.86 18.12 5.07
N THR A 316 -9.12 18.05 3.98
CA THR A 316 -8.32 16.89 3.61
C THR A 316 -6.89 17.35 3.38
N ILE A 317 -5.96 16.72 4.10
CA ILE A 317 -4.54 17.02 4.04
C ILE A 317 -3.76 15.73 3.81
N LEU A 318 -2.83 15.76 2.87
CA LEU A 318 -1.87 14.69 2.62
C LEU A 318 -0.47 15.28 2.46
N LEU A 319 0.51 14.69 3.13
CA LEU A 319 1.93 14.93 2.84
C LEU A 319 2.48 13.74 2.07
N VAL A 320 2.99 13.99 0.87
CA VAL A 320 3.72 13.00 0.07
C VAL A 320 5.20 13.36 0.04
N GLU A 321 6.02 12.42 0.50
CA GLU A 321 7.47 12.48 0.42
C GLU A 321 7.98 11.62 -0.73
N THR A 322 8.75 12.18 -1.64
CA THR A 322 9.43 11.41 -2.68
C THR A 322 10.95 11.52 -2.49
N ASN A 323 11.60 10.39 -2.22
CA ASN A 323 13.06 10.32 -2.11
C ASN A 323 13.68 10.36 -3.50
N LEU A 324 14.43 11.44 -3.78
CA LEU A 324 15.15 11.65 -5.03
C LEU A 324 16.67 11.66 -4.81
N GLY A 325 17.14 11.09 -3.70
CA GLY A 325 18.55 10.97 -3.36
C GLY A 325 19.26 9.75 -3.97
N ALA A 326 18.52 8.90 -4.69
CA ALA A 326 19.02 7.62 -5.23
C ALA A 326 19.72 6.74 -4.16
N ASN A 327 19.11 6.66 -2.97
CA ASN A 327 19.64 5.93 -1.82
C ASN A 327 18.50 5.46 -0.91
N LYS A 328 18.82 4.60 0.05
CA LYS A 328 17.87 4.00 0.99
C LYS A 328 17.72 4.79 2.30
N ALA A 329 17.84 6.11 2.25
CA ALA A 329 17.83 6.96 3.46
C ALA A 329 16.55 6.81 4.30
N ASN A 330 15.42 6.41 3.74
CA ASN A 330 14.17 6.28 4.49
C ASN A 330 14.22 5.18 5.58
N CYS A 331 15.21 4.29 5.58
CA CYS A 331 15.52 3.41 6.73
C CYS A 331 15.65 4.17 8.05
N CYS A 332 16.05 5.43 7.95
CA CYS A 332 16.72 6.15 8.99
C CYS A 332 16.08 7.53 9.21
N ILE A 333 14.94 7.81 8.56
CA ILE A 333 14.20 9.07 8.70
C ILE A 333 13.09 8.91 9.73
N GLU A 334 13.16 9.74 10.76
CA GLU A 334 12.09 9.92 11.73
C GLU A 334 11.34 11.21 11.47
N ARG A 335 10.02 11.15 11.65
CA ARG A 335 9.09 12.24 11.37
C ARG A 335 8.38 12.65 12.65
N LYS A 336 8.26 13.96 12.86
CA LYS A 336 7.35 14.51 13.86
C LYS A 336 6.62 15.69 13.24
N THR A 337 5.29 15.61 13.22
CA THR A 337 4.43 16.70 12.77
C THR A 337 3.67 17.28 13.95
N ILE A 338 3.65 18.60 14.08
CA ILE A 338 2.74 19.32 14.99
C ILE A 338 1.82 20.15 14.11
N HIS A 339 0.52 19.88 14.18
CA HIS A 339 -0.49 20.53 13.36
C HIS A 339 -1.47 21.30 14.25
N THR A 340 -1.37 22.62 14.22
CA THR A 340 -2.28 23.52 14.93
C THR A 340 -3.32 24.07 13.97
N ILE A 341 -4.59 23.96 14.34
CA ILE A 341 -5.74 24.43 13.58
C ILE A 341 -6.53 25.36 14.49
N SER A 342 -6.62 26.62 14.10
CA SER A 342 -7.37 27.65 14.83
C SER A 342 -8.52 28.15 13.98
N HIS A 343 -9.64 28.47 14.62
CA HIS A 343 -10.80 29.06 13.96
C HIS A 343 -10.99 30.50 14.40
N SER A 344 -11.37 31.32 13.44
CA SER A 344 -11.95 32.64 13.66
C SER A 344 -13.22 32.77 12.80
N PRO A 345 -14.09 33.77 13.02
CA PRO A 345 -15.42 33.82 12.42
C PRO A 345 -15.49 33.55 10.90
N PHE A 346 -14.47 33.95 10.13
CA PHE A 346 -14.48 33.85 8.67
C PHE A 346 -13.43 32.90 8.09
N VAL A 347 -12.55 32.34 8.92
CA VAL A 347 -11.42 31.55 8.43
C VAL A 347 -10.98 30.48 9.43
N ILE A 348 -10.64 29.31 8.91
CA ILE A 348 -9.88 28.30 9.63
C ILE A 348 -8.41 28.40 9.18
N SER A 349 -7.53 28.68 10.13
CA SER A 349 -6.10 28.86 9.89
C SER A 349 -5.32 27.63 10.33
N HIS A 350 -4.46 27.15 9.45
CA HIS A 350 -3.63 25.98 9.62
C HIS A 350 -2.17 26.38 9.82
N LEU A 351 -1.50 25.70 10.75
CA LEU A 351 -0.06 25.77 10.95
C LEU A 351 0.49 24.36 11.14
N ILE A 352 1.20 23.85 10.13
CA ILE A 352 1.82 22.53 10.12
C ILE A 352 3.32 22.72 10.30
N ASN A 353 3.88 22.15 11.37
CA ASN A 353 5.32 22.10 11.63
C ASN A 353 5.82 20.66 11.50
N LEU A 354 6.54 20.38 10.42
CA LEU A 354 7.18 19.09 10.18
C LEU A 354 8.65 19.15 10.57
N THR A 355 9.10 18.19 11.37
CA THR A 355 10.52 17.95 11.65
C THR A 355 10.93 16.60 11.10
N LEU A 356 12.00 16.58 10.30
CA LEU A 356 12.64 15.35 9.83
C LEU A 356 13.98 15.19 10.56
N THR A 357 14.22 14.01 11.13
CA THR A 357 15.50 13.63 11.72
C THR A 357 16.12 12.52 10.89
N ASN A 358 17.31 12.74 10.36
CA ASN A 358 18.04 11.73 9.59
C ASN A 358 19.11 11.08 10.45
N LYS A 359 18.86 9.83 10.85
CA LYS A 359 19.76 9.01 11.67
C LYS A 359 20.80 8.24 10.87
N SER A 360 20.93 8.50 9.57
CA SER A 360 21.95 7.86 8.74
C SER A 360 23.35 8.13 9.32
N PRO A 361 24.20 7.10 9.53
CA PRO A 361 25.55 7.26 10.06
C PRO A 361 26.53 7.85 9.04
N LEU A 362 26.23 7.74 7.74
CA LEU A 362 27.05 8.22 6.63
C LEU A 362 26.23 9.16 5.74
N GLU A 363 26.90 10.12 5.11
CA GLU A 363 26.27 11.05 4.15
C GLU A 363 25.91 10.38 2.83
N ASN A 364 26.67 9.37 2.41
CA ASN A 364 26.47 8.68 1.13
C ASN A 364 26.40 7.17 1.36
N PRO A 365 25.76 6.42 0.45
CA PRO A 365 25.84 4.97 0.44
C PRO A 365 27.29 4.49 0.42
N ASP A 366 27.55 3.42 1.15
CA ASP A 366 28.82 2.69 1.19
C ASP A 366 28.54 1.18 1.11
N PRO A 367 28.06 0.68 -0.05
CA PRO A 367 27.74 -0.74 -0.22
C PRO A 367 28.97 -1.65 -0.03
N PRO A 368 28.80 -2.86 0.51
CA PRO A 368 27.56 -3.42 1.06
C PRO A 368 27.27 -3.03 2.52
N ARG A 369 28.08 -2.16 3.13
CA ARG A 369 28.01 -1.86 4.58
C ARG A 369 26.81 -1.01 4.96
N PHE A 370 26.45 -0.04 4.11
CA PHE A 370 25.33 0.86 4.36
C PHE A 370 24.78 1.43 3.05
N TYR A 371 23.46 1.57 2.97
CA TYR A 371 22.79 1.99 1.74
C TYR A 371 21.97 3.28 1.86
N GLY A 372 21.85 3.83 3.07
CA GLY A 372 21.19 5.12 3.30
C GLY A 372 22.10 6.30 2.98
N GLY A 373 21.85 7.45 3.59
CA GLY A 373 22.62 8.65 3.31
C GLY A 373 21.88 9.94 3.63
N ASN A 374 22.30 11.01 2.97
CA ASN A 374 21.57 12.27 2.93
C ASN A 374 20.17 12.03 2.33
N TYR A 375 19.17 12.63 2.97
CA TYR A 375 17.80 12.54 2.50
C TYR A 375 17.48 13.74 1.61
N ILE A 376 17.37 13.45 0.31
CA ILE A 376 17.06 14.44 -0.72
C ILE A 376 15.60 14.18 -1.11
N SER A 377 14.70 14.99 -0.56
CA SER A 377 13.26 14.79 -0.73
C SER A 377 12.64 15.90 -1.57
N TYR A 378 11.65 15.53 -2.37
CA TYR A 378 10.67 16.47 -2.87
C TYR A 378 9.37 16.26 -2.09
N LEU A 379 8.99 17.27 -1.31
CA LEU A 379 7.80 17.25 -0.45
C LEU A 379 6.64 17.86 -1.21
N ARG A 380 5.48 17.23 -1.12
CA ARG A 380 4.21 17.72 -1.68
C ARG A 380 3.14 17.69 -0.62
N PHE A 381 2.68 18.86 -0.19
CA PHE A 381 1.48 18.98 0.63
C PHE A 381 0.28 19.13 -0.30
N TYR A 382 -0.70 18.24 -0.18
CA TYR A 382 -2.01 18.40 -0.78
C TYR A 382 -2.96 18.93 0.29
N ILE A 383 -3.48 20.13 0.06
CA ILE A 383 -4.38 20.87 0.96
C ILE A 383 -5.66 21.24 0.19
N PRO A 384 -6.73 21.72 0.83
CA PRO A 384 -7.95 22.10 0.09
C PRO A 384 -7.68 23.12 -1.03
N GLU A 385 -8.35 22.93 -2.18
CA GLU A 385 -8.15 23.76 -3.39
C GLU A 385 -8.48 25.25 -3.16
N ASN A 386 -9.38 25.56 -2.22
CA ASN A 386 -9.72 26.93 -1.85
C ASN A 386 -8.77 27.55 -0.81
N ALA A 387 -7.69 26.88 -0.41
CA ALA A 387 -6.72 27.42 0.53
C ALA A 387 -6.07 28.71 0.02
N THR A 388 -6.03 29.71 0.88
CA THR A 388 -5.47 31.05 0.64
C THR A 388 -4.35 31.36 1.64
N ASN A 389 -3.67 32.49 1.47
CA ASN A 389 -2.58 32.95 2.36
C ASN A 389 -1.51 31.87 2.64
N ILE A 390 -1.21 31.06 1.64
CA ILE A 390 -0.24 29.96 1.74
C ILE A 390 1.15 30.56 1.97
N ARG A 391 1.78 30.19 3.09
CA ARG A 391 3.16 30.56 3.43
C ARG A 391 3.94 29.31 3.76
N LEU A 392 5.13 29.21 3.17
CA LEU A 392 6.06 28.13 3.39
C LEU A 392 7.38 28.71 3.91
N THR A 393 7.89 28.14 4.99
CA THR A 393 9.27 28.34 5.44
C THR A 393 9.92 26.99 5.66
N ALA A 394 11.22 26.90 5.39
CA ALA A 394 11.98 25.68 5.61
C ALA A 394 13.38 25.98 6.13
N GLN A 395 13.91 25.05 6.90
CA GLN A 395 15.26 25.04 7.44
C GLN A 395 15.91 23.72 7.03
N PRO A 396 16.33 23.58 5.75
CA PRO A 396 17.02 22.40 5.29
C PRO A 396 18.40 22.29 5.95
N THR A 397 18.92 21.07 6.08
CA THR A 397 20.32 20.86 6.43
C THR A 397 21.05 20.30 5.22
N LEU A 398 22.14 20.97 4.84
CA LEU A 398 22.80 20.73 3.58
C LEU A 398 23.87 19.63 3.72
N PRO A 399 24.00 18.75 2.74
CA PRO A 399 25.12 17.82 2.66
C PRO A 399 26.43 18.59 2.43
N LYS A 400 27.59 17.97 2.71
CA LYS A 400 28.89 18.62 2.51
C LYS A 400 29.13 19.07 1.06
N THR A 401 28.59 18.31 0.09
CA THR A 401 28.73 18.58 -1.34
C THR A 401 27.36 18.83 -1.97
N LEU A 402 26.87 20.07 -1.90
CA LEU A 402 25.55 20.42 -2.43
C LEU A 402 25.45 20.36 -3.96
N THR A 403 26.57 20.52 -4.69
CA THR A 403 26.58 20.63 -6.17
C THR A 403 26.00 19.42 -6.90
N GLN A 404 25.92 18.27 -6.22
CA GLN A 404 25.36 17.03 -6.75
C GLN A 404 23.83 16.97 -6.63
N TYR A 405 23.21 17.82 -5.81
CA TYR A 405 21.80 17.76 -5.49
C TYR A 405 21.04 19.03 -5.92
N PRO A 406 19.70 18.95 -6.04
CA PRO A 406 18.85 20.12 -6.18
C PRO A 406 19.05 21.12 -5.04
N LEU A 407 18.92 22.40 -5.35
CA LEU A 407 18.86 23.43 -4.32
C LEU A 407 17.56 23.26 -3.52
N PRO A 408 17.62 23.14 -2.18
CA PRO A 408 16.40 23.11 -1.37
C PRO A 408 15.72 24.47 -1.36
N PHE A 409 14.42 24.46 -1.10
CA PHE A 409 13.71 25.66 -0.67
C PHE A 409 14.24 26.11 0.71
N ASP A 410 14.63 27.38 0.83
CA ASP A 410 15.11 27.97 2.08
C ASP A 410 14.42 29.32 2.41
N GLY A 411 13.52 29.79 1.55
CA GLY A 411 12.82 31.07 1.69
C GLY A 411 13.71 32.31 1.55
N ILE A 412 15.02 32.15 1.37
CA ILE A 412 16.00 33.24 1.29
C ILE A 412 16.59 33.31 -0.12
N ASN A 413 17.26 32.24 -0.54
CA ASN A 413 17.89 32.10 -1.85
C ASN A 413 16.92 31.47 -2.85
N GLN A 414 16.11 30.50 -2.40
CA GLN A 414 15.06 29.87 -3.18
C GLN A 414 13.71 30.20 -2.54
N LYS A 415 12.99 31.16 -3.15
CA LYS A 415 11.74 31.73 -2.62
C LYS A 415 10.47 31.17 -3.25
N SER A 416 10.58 30.50 -4.39
CA SER A 416 9.45 29.89 -5.08
C SER A 416 9.34 28.40 -4.75
N PHE A 417 8.11 27.97 -4.54
CA PHE A 417 7.69 26.57 -4.48
C PHE A 417 6.62 26.35 -5.55
N ASP A 418 6.40 25.10 -5.92
CA ASP A 418 5.44 24.72 -6.94
C ASP A 418 4.02 24.76 -6.36
N LEU A 419 3.10 25.35 -7.12
CA LEU A 419 1.67 25.41 -6.81
C LEU A 419 0.88 24.89 -8.01
N LYS A 420 0.08 23.85 -7.77
CA LYS A 420 -0.75 23.23 -8.81
C LYS A 420 -2.04 22.71 -8.19
N ASP A 421 -3.16 22.91 -8.87
CA ASP A 421 -4.42 22.28 -8.47
C ASP A 421 -4.55 20.94 -9.21
N ASN A 422 -4.76 19.85 -8.46
CA ASN A 422 -4.90 18.50 -8.97
C ASN A 422 -5.74 17.64 -8.00
N TYR A 423 -6.52 16.70 -8.52
CA TYR A 423 -7.36 15.81 -7.71
C TYR A 423 -8.36 16.55 -6.78
N GLY A 424 -8.76 17.78 -7.12
CA GLY A 424 -9.60 18.62 -6.25
C GLY A 424 -8.90 19.17 -5.01
N LEU A 425 -7.56 19.17 -5.02
CA LEU A 425 -6.69 19.67 -3.96
C LEU A 425 -5.65 20.63 -4.57
N ARG A 426 -5.09 21.49 -3.72
CA ARG A 426 -3.94 22.33 -4.05
C ARG A 426 -2.67 21.65 -3.57
N GLU A 427 -1.76 21.38 -4.50
CA GLU A 427 -0.41 20.88 -4.27
C GLU A 427 0.55 22.03 -3.97
N VAL A 428 1.30 21.92 -2.87
CA VAL A 428 2.43 22.78 -2.50
C VAL A 428 3.70 21.92 -2.54
N GLY A 429 4.48 22.03 -3.62
CA GLY A 429 5.62 21.18 -3.92
C GLY A 429 6.97 21.88 -3.79
N PHE A 430 7.97 21.26 -3.15
CA PHE A 430 9.32 21.85 -3.05
C PHE A 430 10.39 20.82 -2.68
N PHE A 431 11.65 21.13 -3.02
CA PHE A 431 12.80 20.36 -2.55
C PHE A 431 13.15 20.67 -1.10
N HIS A 432 13.33 19.62 -0.31
CA HIS A 432 13.76 19.71 1.08
C HIS A 432 14.84 18.67 1.39
N LEU A 433 15.92 19.11 2.01
CA LEU A 433 17.11 18.29 2.26
C LEU A 433 17.34 18.13 3.76
N THR A 434 17.64 16.89 4.17
CA THR A 434 18.05 16.54 5.53
C THR A 434 19.35 15.74 5.48
N ALA A 435 20.46 16.41 5.78
CA ALA A 435 21.78 15.79 5.81
C ALA A 435 21.84 14.63 6.82
N ALA A 436 22.76 13.69 6.61
CA ALA A 436 22.96 12.59 7.55
C ALA A 436 23.38 13.10 8.94
N GLY A 437 22.78 12.53 10.00
CA GLY A 437 23.06 12.88 11.38
C GLY A 437 22.44 14.20 11.86
N THR A 438 21.60 14.86 11.06
CA THR A 438 21.01 16.17 11.38
C THR A 438 19.48 16.14 11.48
N LYS A 439 18.91 17.29 11.81
CA LYS A 439 17.47 17.56 11.76
C LYS A 439 17.20 18.72 10.83
N SER A 440 16.07 18.68 10.14
CA SER A 440 15.55 19.77 9.33
C SER A 440 14.11 20.06 9.71
N ALA A 441 13.62 21.24 9.36
CA ALA A 441 12.25 21.65 9.67
C ALA A 441 11.56 22.31 8.47
N VAL A 442 10.25 22.15 8.41
CA VAL A 442 9.34 22.79 7.47
C VAL A 442 8.16 23.35 8.26
N GLN A 443 7.74 24.56 7.93
CA GLN A 443 6.50 25.14 8.42
C GLN A 443 5.65 25.60 7.23
N LEU A 444 4.45 25.03 7.12
CA LEU A 444 3.42 25.41 6.17
C LEU A 444 2.26 26.04 6.93
N SER A 445 1.81 27.22 6.50
CA SER A 445 0.57 27.82 7.00
C SER A 445 -0.35 28.22 5.85
N TYR A 446 -1.65 28.09 6.04
CA TYR A 446 -2.66 28.52 5.07
C TYR A 446 -3.99 28.79 5.76
N ASP A 447 -4.88 29.46 5.04
CA ASP A 447 -6.20 29.89 5.49
C ASP A 447 -7.30 29.28 4.62
N LEU A 448 -8.30 28.68 5.25
CA LEU A 448 -9.51 28.18 4.60
C LEU A 448 -10.66 29.18 4.82
N PRO A 449 -11.06 29.93 3.78
CA PRO A 449 -12.15 30.90 3.91
C PRO A 449 -13.51 30.21 4.07
N LEU A 450 -14.34 30.72 5.00
CA LEU A 450 -15.67 30.18 5.32
C LEU A 450 -16.82 30.87 4.58
N ASP A 451 -16.54 31.96 3.87
CA ASP A 451 -17.53 32.92 3.33
C ASP A 451 -18.49 32.37 2.26
N ASN A 452 -18.24 31.15 1.76
CA ASN A 452 -18.99 30.54 0.66
C ASN A 452 -19.90 29.37 1.08
N LEU A 453 -20.06 29.08 2.38
CA LEU A 453 -20.77 27.89 2.85
C LEU A 453 -22.30 28.04 2.97
N GLY A 454 -22.87 29.20 2.60
CA GLY A 454 -24.32 29.43 2.67
C GLY A 454 -24.91 29.45 4.10
N GLY A 455 -24.02 29.49 5.11
CA GLY A 455 -24.30 29.46 6.54
C GLY A 455 -23.00 29.17 7.32
N TYR A 456 -22.99 29.40 8.64
CA TYR A 456 -21.85 28.97 9.46
C TYR A 456 -21.84 27.44 9.52
N PRO A 457 -20.72 26.77 9.18
CA PRO A 457 -20.62 25.33 9.37
C PRO A 457 -20.81 25.01 10.85
N ILE A 458 -21.62 24.00 11.13
CA ILE A 458 -21.90 23.55 12.52
C ILE A 458 -20.91 22.47 12.98
N SER A 459 -20.10 21.95 12.04
CA SER A 459 -19.08 20.95 12.31
C SER A 459 -17.94 21.07 11.31
N TYR A 460 -16.75 20.70 11.78
CA TYR A 460 -15.52 20.63 11.01
C TYR A 460 -14.98 19.20 11.10
N GLN A 461 -14.66 18.62 9.95
CA GLN A 461 -14.05 17.31 9.83
C GLN A 461 -12.64 17.45 9.25
N LEU A 462 -11.63 17.23 10.09
CA LEU A 462 -10.26 17.07 9.65
C LEU A 462 -10.04 15.65 9.14
N ASN A 463 -9.44 15.49 7.97
CA ASN A 463 -8.99 14.21 7.43
C ASN A 463 -7.51 14.31 7.06
N LEU A 464 -6.69 13.55 7.78
CA LEU A 464 -5.27 13.40 7.49
C LEU A 464 -5.09 12.08 6.76
N LEU A 465 -4.68 12.16 5.51
CA LEU A 465 -4.40 10.99 4.71
C LEU A 465 -2.96 10.53 4.96
N LYS A 466 -2.80 9.22 5.03
CA LYS A 466 -1.51 8.57 5.11
C LYS A 466 -0.92 8.43 3.70
N GLN A 467 0.38 8.69 3.55
CA GLN A 467 1.11 8.29 2.33
C GLN A 467 1.24 6.76 2.25
N HIS A 468 0.87 6.18 1.11
CA HIS A 468 1.00 4.75 0.86
C HIS A 468 2.45 4.25 1.01
N GLY A 469 2.61 3.05 1.57
CA GLY A 469 3.87 2.35 1.83
C GLY A 469 4.82 2.98 2.86
N LEU A 470 4.46 4.12 3.43
CA LEU A 470 5.06 4.61 4.66
C LEU A 470 4.48 3.82 5.84
N GLU A 471 5.27 3.31 6.78
CA GLU A 471 4.69 2.55 7.92
C GLU A 471 3.91 3.47 8.86
N SER A 472 4.47 4.63 9.21
CA SER A 472 3.86 5.62 10.09
C SER A 472 4.39 7.04 9.84
N SER A 473 3.61 8.05 10.20
CA SER A 473 4.02 9.46 10.21
C SER A 473 3.35 10.18 11.39
N PRO A 474 3.92 10.07 12.61
CA PRO A 474 3.27 10.54 13.81
C PRO A 474 2.96 12.03 13.80
N GLN A 475 1.76 12.38 14.24
CA GLN A 475 1.28 13.77 14.31
C GLN A 475 0.67 14.09 15.68
N GLU A 476 1.05 15.23 16.24
CA GLU A 476 0.37 15.90 17.35
C GLU A 476 -0.55 16.97 16.75
N ILE A 477 -1.84 16.90 17.05
CA ILE A 477 -2.87 17.75 16.45
C ILE A 477 -3.46 18.62 17.56
N ASN A 478 -3.54 19.92 17.33
CA ASN A 478 -4.26 20.86 18.17
C ASN A 478 -5.38 21.49 17.34
N LEU A 479 -6.58 20.93 17.46
CA LEU A 479 -7.76 21.38 16.74
C LEU A 479 -8.64 22.22 17.68
N PHE A 480 -8.68 23.52 17.44
CA PHE A 480 -9.46 24.50 18.22
C PHE A 480 -9.18 24.45 19.74
N GLY A 481 -7.92 24.19 20.13
CA GLY A 481 -7.49 24.08 21.52
C GLY A 481 -7.60 22.67 22.10
N GLN A 482 -8.19 21.71 21.38
CA GLN A 482 -8.25 20.30 21.77
C GLN A 482 -7.06 19.55 21.19
N SER A 483 -6.29 18.88 22.05
CA SER A 483 -5.10 18.13 21.63
C SER A 483 -5.43 16.65 21.42
N SER A 484 -5.02 16.12 20.28
CA SER A 484 -5.07 14.70 19.92
C SER A 484 -3.74 14.28 19.30
N SER A 485 -3.53 12.97 19.13
CA SER A 485 -2.34 12.45 18.47
C SER A 485 -2.66 11.18 17.69
N THR A 486 -1.96 10.98 16.59
CA THR A 486 -2.07 9.79 15.75
C THR A 486 -0.68 9.32 15.32
N THR A 487 -0.47 8.00 15.21
CA THR A 487 0.73 7.45 14.55
C THR A 487 0.64 7.54 13.03
N LEU A 488 -0.56 7.78 12.49
CA LEU A 488 -0.89 7.82 11.07
C LEU A 488 -0.46 6.54 10.32
N GLU A 489 -0.70 5.38 10.94
CA GLU A 489 -0.54 4.06 10.34
C GLU A 489 -1.68 3.72 9.35
N THR A 490 -2.82 4.41 9.49
CA THR A 490 -3.93 4.52 8.53
C THR A 490 -4.35 5.98 8.41
N ASN A 491 -5.27 6.29 7.49
CA ASN A 491 -5.93 7.60 7.47
C ASN A 491 -6.55 7.92 8.84
N PHE A 492 -6.50 9.20 9.23
CA PHE A 492 -7.04 9.69 10.49
C PHE A 492 -8.12 10.74 10.21
N SER A 493 -9.24 10.66 10.92
CA SER A 493 -10.32 11.64 10.82
C SER A 493 -10.77 12.07 12.21
N GLU A 494 -10.96 13.38 12.39
CA GLU A 494 -11.45 13.95 13.64
C GLU A 494 -12.56 14.96 13.34
N ASN A 495 -13.69 14.81 14.03
CA ASN A 495 -14.88 15.64 13.87
C ASN A 495 -15.08 16.49 15.12
N ILE A 496 -15.18 17.82 14.96
CA ILE A 496 -15.43 18.74 16.07
C ILE A 496 -16.58 19.70 15.71
N PRO A 497 -17.54 19.94 16.62
CA PRO A 497 -18.54 20.99 16.45
C PRO A 497 -17.89 22.39 16.41
N LEU A 498 -18.33 23.26 15.51
CA LEU A 498 -17.81 24.63 15.35
C LEU A 498 -18.59 25.66 16.15
#